data_AF-A0A4Y8YPW6-F1
#
_entry.id   AF-A0A4Y8YPW6-F1
#
_cell.length_a   1.000
_cell.length_b   1.000
_cell.length_c   1.000
_cell.angle_alpha   90.00
_cell.angle_beta   90.00
_cell.angle_gamma   90.00
#
_symmetry.space_group_name_H-M   'P 1'
#
loop_
_entity.id
_entity.type
_entity.pdbx_description
1 polymer ?
#
loop_
_entity_poly.entity_id
_entity_poly.type
_entity_poly.pdbx_seq_one_letter_code
_entity_poly.pdbx_strand_id
1 'polypeptide(L)'
;MNWKITSKTDPDRWLTHTGDTWEADPETTAYLTQPGFAFPLTPTGPVVPISDESTLCAAARKLIPGAAPAGELPPYPAFPSVPGRIY
;
A
#
# COMPACT_ATOMS: atom_id res chain seq x y z
N MET A 1 12.49 0.49 -5.58
CA MET A 1 12.81 -0.95 -5.65
C MET A 1 11.85 -1.66 -6.61
N ASN A 2 12.03 -2.95 -6.89
CA ASN A 2 11.10 -3.73 -7.72
C ASN A 2 10.32 -4.72 -6.86
N TRP A 3 9.02 -4.49 -6.75
CA TRP A 3 8.13 -5.34 -5.96
C TRP A 3 6.76 -5.46 -6.61
N LYS A 4 6.03 -6.50 -6.25
CA LYS A 4 4.68 -6.77 -6.74
C LYS A 4 3.80 -7.22 -5.59
N ILE A 5 2.54 -6.83 -5.63
CA ILE A 5 1.49 -7.30 -4.72
C ILE A 5 0.39 -7.89 -5.58
N THR A 6 0.05 -9.15 -5.32
CA THR A 6 -1.10 -9.82 -5.95
C THR A 6 -2.05 -10.27 -4.87
N SER A 7 -3.33 -10.36 -5.18
CA SER A 7 -4.30 -10.96 -4.27
C SER A 7 -4.26 -12.49 -4.38
N LYS A 8 -4.40 -13.18 -3.24
CA LYS A 8 -4.56 -14.64 -3.20
C LYS A 8 -6.00 -15.08 -3.48
N THR A 9 -6.96 -14.19 -3.28
CA THR A 9 -8.40 -14.50 -3.30
C THR A 9 -9.11 -13.95 -4.54
N ASP A 10 -8.47 -13.03 -5.25
CA ASP A 10 -9.02 -12.28 -6.37
C ASP A 10 -7.88 -12.04 -7.39
N PRO A 11 -7.77 -12.86 -8.45
CA PRO A 11 -6.66 -12.78 -9.38
C PRO A 11 -6.63 -11.48 -10.20
N ASP A 12 -7.73 -10.73 -10.25
CA ASP A 12 -7.84 -9.47 -10.98
C ASP A 12 -7.20 -8.30 -10.23
N ARG A 13 -6.86 -8.49 -8.95
CA ARG A 13 -6.27 -7.47 -8.07
C ARG A 13 -4.76 -7.60 -7.97
N TRP A 14 -4.06 -6.58 -8.45
CA TRP A 14 -2.60 -6.58 -8.47
C TRP A 14 -2.03 -5.15 -8.53
N LEU A 15 -0.81 -5.00 -8.04
CA LEU A 15 0.02 -3.82 -8.22
C LEU A 15 1.48 -4.24 -8.41
N THR A 16 2.15 -3.68 -9.40
CA THR A 16 3.56 -3.88 -9.70
C THR A 16 4.27 -2.55 -9.64
N HIS A 17 5.40 -2.51 -8.95
CA HIS A 17 6.28 -1.35 -8.84
C HIS A 17 7.61 -1.68 -9.50
N THR A 18 8.03 -0.83 -10.43
CA THR A 18 9.26 -0.95 -11.21
C THR A 18 10.11 0.30 -11.02
N GLY A 19 10.83 0.38 -9.91
CA GLY A 19 11.81 1.43 -9.64
C GLY A 19 11.18 2.82 -9.48
N ASP A 20 10.92 3.49 -10.60
CA ASP A 20 10.41 4.86 -10.68
C ASP A 20 8.91 4.93 -11.02
N THR A 21 8.33 3.82 -11.48
CA THR A 21 6.93 3.75 -11.91
C THR A 21 6.19 2.61 -11.23
N TRP A 22 4.86 2.71 -11.20
CA TRP A 22 3.99 1.64 -10.74
C TRP A 22 2.80 1.50 -11.67
N GLU A 23 2.29 0.28 -11.76
CA GLU A 23 1.09 -0.09 -12.51
C GLU A 23 0.24 -0.99 -11.63
N ALA A 24 -1.07 -0.88 -11.71
CA ALA A 24 -1.99 -1.70 -10.93
C ALA A 24 -3.24 -2.04 -11.75
N ASP A 25 -4.07 -2.91 -11.20
CA ASP A 25 -5.41 -3.12 -11.73
C ASP A 25 -6.22 -1.81 -11.75
N PRO A 26 -7.23 -1.68 -12.63
CA PRO A 26 -7.98 -0.42 -12.78
C PRO A 26 -8.62 0.07 -11.49
N GLU A 27 -9.08 -0.85 -10.62
CA GLU A 27 -9.75 -0.48 -9.38
C GLU A 27 -8.73 -0.01 -8.33
N THR A 28 -7.62 -0.73 -8.16
CA THR A 28 -6.51 -0.28 -7.29
C THR A 28 -5.96 1.05 -7.78
N THR A 29 -5.79 1.22 -9.10
CA THR A 29 -5.36 2.48 -9.70
C THR A 29 -6.33 3.62 -9.40
N ALA A 30 -7.65 3.38 -9.50
CA ALA A 30 -8.67 4.38 -9.20
C ALA A 30 -8.59 4.87 -7.74
N TYR A 31 -8.40 3.97 -6.78
CA TYR A 31 -8.21 4.36 -5.38
C TYR A 31 -6.89 5.10 -5.14
N LEU A 32 -5.78 4.61 -5.67
CA LEU A 32 -4.45 5.18 -5.42
C LEU A 32 -4.26 6.56 -6.07
N THR A 33 -4.93 6.81 -7.20
CA THR A 33 -4.88 8.10 -7.91
C THR A 33 -5.96 9.08 -7.46
N GLN A 34 -6.89 8.66 -6.60
CA GLN A 34 -7.95 9.52 -6.12
C GLN A 34 -7.38 10.70 -5.31
N PRO A 35 -7.72 11.96 -5.67
CA PRO A 35 -7.27 13.13 -4.93
C PRO A 35 -7.70 13.05 -3.45
N GLY A 36 -6.73 13.23 -2.55
CA GLY A 36 -6.97 13.18 -1.11
C GLY A 36 -7.16 11.76 -0.55
N PHE A 37 -6.86 10.71 -1.31
CA PHE A 37 -6.86 9.36 -0.78
C PHE A 37 -5.89 9.22 0.40
N ALA A 38 -6.42 8.72 1.50
CA ALA A 38 -5.66 8.41 2.69
C ALA A 38 -6.21 7.13 3.31
N PHE A 39 -5.35 6.36 3.95
CA PHE A 39 -5.70 5.05 4.47
C PHE A 39 -5.14 4.86 5.89
N PRO A 40 -5.86 4.13 6.78
CA PRO A 40 -5.28 3.73 8.05
C PRO A 40 -4.13 2.75 7.82
N LEU A 41 -2.94 3.06 8.35
CA LEU A 41 -1.75 2.24 8.16
C LEU A 41 -1.86 0.86 8.86
N THR A 42 -2.47 0.86 10.04
CA THR A 42 -2.86 -0.35 10.79
C THR A 42 -4.36 -0.27 11.09
N PRO A 43 -5.01 -1.36 11.55
CA PRO A 43 -6.45 -1.35 11.84
C PRO A 43 -6.89 -0.25 12.83
N THR A 44 -6.03 0.10 13.79
CA THR A 44 -6.25 1.20 14.76
C THR A 44 -5.31 2.38 14.51
N GLY A 45 -4.55 2.34 13.41
CA GLY A 45 -3.43 3.20 13.06
C GLY A 45 -3.80 4.63 12.68
N PRO A 46 -2.79 5.52 12.57
CA PRO A 46 -2.99 6.82 11.94
C PRO A 46 -3.43 6.65 10.47
N VAL A 47 -4.24 7.59 10.01
CA VAL A 47 -4.62 7.72 8.60
C VAL A 47 -3.55 8.55 7.89
N VAL A 48 -3.01 8.00 6.80
CA VAL A 48 -1.82 8.54 6.13
C VAL A 48 -2.09 8.67 4.63
N PRO A 49 -1.65 9.77 3.99
CA PRO A 49 -1.70 9.90 2.54
C PRO A 49 -0.61 9.06 1.88
N ILE A 50 -0.72 8.83 0.58
CA ILE A 50 0.37 8.26 -0.23
C ILE A 50 1.36 9.38 -0.55
N SER A 51 2.59 9.28 -0.04
CA SER A 51 3.65 10.28 -0.21
C SER A 51 4.95 9.71 -0.77
N ASP A 52 5.15 8.40 -0.66
CA ASP A 52 6.41 7.72 -0.89
C ASP A 52 6.18 6.24 -1.22
N GLU A 53 7.23 5.53 -1.62
CA GLU A 53 7.17 4.12 -2.01
C GLU A 53 6.66 3.22 -0.87
N SER A 54 7.02 3.52 0.38
CA SER A 54 6.59 2.75 1.56
C SER A 54 5.09 2.92 1.83
N THR A 55 4.56 4.14 1.73
CA THR A 55 3.12 4.41 1.87
C THR A 55 2.31 3.85 0.70
N LEU A 56 2.85 3.89 -0.52
CA LEU A 56 2.25 3.23 -1.69
C LEU A 56 2.13 1.71 -1.49
N CYS A 57 3.22 1.06 -1.06
CA CYS A 57 3.22 -0.37 -0.78
C CYS A 57 2.22 -0.73 0.33
N ALA A 58 2.16 0.05 1.40
CA ALA A 58 1.19 -0.16 2.48
C ALA A 58 -0.27 0.03 2.03
N ALA A 59 -0.54 1.04 1.20
CA ALA A 59 -1.86 1.26 0.61
C ALA A 59 -2.29 0.06 -0.25
N ALA A 60 -1.39 -0.42 -1.11
CA ALA A 60 -1.63 -1.57 -1.97
C ALA A 60 -1.94 -2.84 -1.17
N ARG A 61 -1.19 -3.10 -0.08
CA ARG A 61 -1.45 -4.25 0.82
C ARG A 61 -2.83 -4.20 1.47
N LYS A 62 -3.37 -3.01 1.66
CA LYS A 62 -4.68 -2.81 2.27
C LYS A 62 -5.82 -2.91 1.28
N LEU A 63 -5.63 -2.37 0.07
CA LEU A 63 -6.63 -2.38 -0.99
C LEU A 63 -6.77 -3.78 -1.61
N ILE A 64 -5.66 -4.49 -1.79
CA ILE A 64 -5.63 -5.80 -2.42
C ILE A 64 -6.01 -6.87 -1.38
N PRO A 65 -7.17 -7.54 -1.51
CA PRO A 65 -7.59 -8.55 -0.55
C PRO A 65 -6.62 -9.73 -0.56
N GLY A 66 -6.29 -10.28 0.61
CA GLY A 66 -5.34 -11.39 0.68
C GLY A 66 -3.97 -11.08 0.06
N ALA A 67 -3.52 -9.82 0.12
CA ALA A 67 -2.28 -9.34 -0.47
C ALA A 67 -1.09 -10.28 -0.20
N ALA A 68 -0.50 -10.77 -1.28
CA ALA A 68 0.75 -11.54 -1.32
C ALA A 68 1.83 -10.64 -1.93
N PRO A 69 2.64 -9.96 -1.09
CA PRO A 69 3.75 -9.18 -1.58
C PRO A 69 4.92 -10.09 -1.99
N ALA A 70 5.63 -9.73 -3.04
CA ALA A 70 6.81 -10.41 -3.58
C ALA A 70 7.85 -9.41 -4.09
N GLY A 71 9.12 -9.80 -4.09
CA GLY A 71 10.25 -8.96 -4.52
C GLY A 71 10.88 -8.15 -3.38
N GLU A 72 11.57 -7.08 -3.73
CA GLU A 72 12.28 -6.22 -2.77
C GLU A 72 11.33 -5.13 -2.27
N LEU A 73 10.69 -5.41 -1.14
CA LEU A 73 9.71 -4.50 -0.54
C LEU A 73 10.41 -3.33 0.15
N PRO A 74 9.86 -2.11 0.04
CA PRO A 74 10.36 -0.97 0.81
C PRO A 74 10.15 -1.22 2.31
N PRO A 75 10.91 -0.52 3.17
CA PRO A 75 10.69 -0.58 4.62
C PRO A 75 9.27 -0.12 4.96
N TYR A 76 8.76 -0.57 6.10
CA TYR A 76 7.45 -0.12 6.55
C TYR A 76 7.49 1.40 6.79
N PRO A 77 6.46 2.16 6.33
CA PRO A 77 6.51 3.61 6.42
C PRO A 77 6.60 4.05 7.88
N ALA A 78 7.47 5.04 8.13
CA ALA A 78 7.78 5.51 9.46
C ALA A 78 6.69 6.47 9.96
N PHE A 79 6.11 6.19 11.12
CA PHE A 79 5.17 7.10 11.76
C PHE A 79 5.56 7.34 13.22
N PRO A 80 5.37 8.58 13.71
CA PRO A 80 5.65 8.89 15.09
C PRO A 80 4.76 8.06 15.99
N SER A 81 5.39 7.23 16.83
CA SER A 81 4.68 6.54 17.91
C SER A 81 4.17 7.59 18.89
N VAL A 82 2.84 7.66 19.04
CA VAL A 82 2.22 8.54 20.04
C VAL A 82 2.21 7.79 21.37
N PRO A 83 2.85 8.31 22.43
CA PRO A 83 2.84 7.66 23.74
C PRO A 83 1.42 7.29 24.19
N GLY A 84 1.21 6.03 24.59
CA GLY A 84 -0.08 5.54 25.06
C GLY A 84 -1.04 5.06 23.97
N ARG A 85 -0.66 5.07 22.68
CA ARG A 85 -1.43 4.44 21.60
C ARG A 85 -0.73 3.18 21.10
N ILE A 86 -1.47 2.07 21.08
CA ILE A 86 -1.06 0.81 20.44
C ILE A 86 -1.71 0.78 19.07
N TYR A 87 -0.88 0.64 18.04
CA TYR A 87 -1.26 0.63 16.63
C TYR A 87 -0.94 -0.71 16.00
#